data_AF-A0A165IZL9-F1
#
_entry.id   AF-A0A165IZL9-F1
#
_cell.length_a   1.000
_cell.length_b   1.000
_cell.length_c   1.000
_cell.angle_alpha   90.00
_cell.angle_beta   90.00
_cell.angle_gamma   90.00
#
_symmetry.space_group_name_H-M   'P 1'
#
loop_
_entity.id
_entity.type
_entity.pdbx_description
1 polymer ?
#
loop_
_entity_poly.entity_id
_entity_poly.type
_entity_poly.pdbx_seq_one_letter_code
_entity_poly.pdbx_strand_id
1 'polypeptide(L)'
;MSYARLPSADEILGIRAVIRGRREELASLHAQISAFQRQIDALRTNCEKVEGDIAAAEQVIAPVRRLPDEIIGEVVTLCALDDEADAQVLRTLSSICKLWRDVTLSTPRAW
;
A
#
# COMPACT_ATOMS: atom_id res chain seq x y z
N MET A 1 45.90 41.18 19.03
CA MET A 1 44.56 41.13 18.41
C MET A 1 44.72 41.52 16.95
N SER A 2 44.59 40.56 16.03
CA SER A 2 44.68 40.80 14.58
C SER A 2 43.30 41.28 14.10
N TYR A 3 43.19 42.54 13.69
CA TYR A 3 41.95 43.06 13.09
C TYR A 3 41.80 42.45 11.69
N ALA A 4 40.69 41.75 11.44
CA ALA A 4 40.34 41.29 10.10
C ALA A 4 40.23 42.51 9.17
N ARG A 5 40.90 42.46 7.99
CA ARG A 5 40.81 43.53 7.00
C ARG A 5 39.35 43.74 6.60
N LEU A 6 38.94 45.01 6.56
CA LEU A 6 37.65 45.42 6.01
C LEU A 6 37.67 45.19 4.50
N PRO A 7 36.71 44.42 3.94
CA PRO A 7 36.62 44.20 2.50
C PRO A 7 36.37 45.52 1.75
N SER A 8 37.00 45.65 0.59
CA SER A 8 36.75 46.73 -0.36
C SER A 8 35.35 46.62 -1.00
N ALA A 9 34.86 47.73 -1.55
CA ALA A 9 33.54 47.77 -2.20
C ALA A 9 33.41 46.75 -3.35
N ASP A 10 34.47 46.56 -4.13
CA ASP A 10 34.51 45.61 -5.24
C ASP A 10 34.46 44.16 -4.77
N GLU A 11 35.17 43.83 -3.68
CA GLU A 11 35.09 42.50 -3.06
C GLU A 11 33.68 42.21 -2.55
N ILE A 12 33.02 43.20 -1.92
CA ILE A 12 31.63 43.07 -1.45
C ILE A 12 30.67 42.85 -2.64
N LEU A 13 30.86 43.55 -3.75
CA LEU A 13 30.02 43.39 -4.95
C LEU A 13 30.23 42.02 -5.60
N GLY A 14 31.48 41.56 -5.73
CA GLY A 14 31.82 40.24 -6.24
C GLY A 14 31.19 39.13 -5.40
N ILE A 15 31.32 39.21 -4.06
CA ILE A 15 30.72 38.25 -3.13
C ILE A 15 29.19 38.24 -3.27
N ARG A 16 28.53 39.40 -3.37
CA ARG A 16 27.07 39.45 -3.60
C ARG A 16 26.65 38.80 -4.91
N ALA A 17 27.41 39.00 -5.98
CA ALA A 17 27.11 38.37 -7.27
C ALA A 17 27.20 36.85 -7.19
N VAL A 18 28.22 36.32 -6.52
CA VAL A 18 28.36 34.88 -6.25
C VAL A 18 27.19 34.35 -5.42
N ILE A 19 26.84 35.03 -4.32
CA ILE A 19 25.70 34.64 -3.47
C ILE A 19 24.41 34.62 -4.27
N ARG A 20 24.19 35.61 -5.14
CA ARG A 20 23.00 35.66 -6.01
C ARG A 20 22.95 34.44 -6.94
N GLY A 21 24.04 34.13 -7.65
CA GLY A 21 24.09 32.96 -8.53
C GLY A 21 23.82 31.64 -7.79
N ARG A 22 24.37 31.49 -6.58
CA ARG A 22 24.09 30.31 -5.73
C ARG A 22 22.64 30.24 -5.26
N ARG A 23 22.01 31.37 -4.97
CA ARG A 23 20.57 31.41 -4.61
C ARG A 23 19.69 31.02 -5.78
N GLU A 24 20.03 31.45 -6.99
CA GLU A 24 19.32 31.07 -8.22
C GLU A 24 19.45 29.56 -8.50
N GLU A 25 20.66 29.01 -8.36
CA GLU A 25 20.92 27.57 -8.47
C GLU A 25 20.10 26.77 -7.45
N LEU A 26 20.12 27.20 -6.17
CA LEU A 26 19.36 26.56 -5.11
C LEU A 26 17.85 26.61 -5.36
N ALA A 27 17.32 27.74 -5.85
CA ALA A 27 15.91 27.86 -6.22
C ALA A 27 15.53 26.91 -7.35
N SER A 28 16.40 26.78 -8.36
CA SER A 28 16.21 25.82 -9.46
C SER A 28 16.19 24.37 -8.97
N LEU A 29 17.12 24.00 -8.08
CA LEU A 29 17.16 22.65 -7.50
C LEU A 29 15.90 22.35 -6.67
N HIS A 30 15.42 23.29 -5.86
CA HIS A 30 14.17 23.11 -5.12
C HIS A 30 12.96 22.95 -6.04
N ALA A 31 12.91 23.69 -7.15
CA ALA A 31 11.83 23.53 -8.13
C ALA A 31 11.86 22.14 -8.79
N GLN A 32 13.05 21.62 -9.11
CA GLN A 32 13.23 20.26 -9.64
C GLN A 32 12.82 19.20 -8.62
N ILE A 33 13.24 19.32 -7.36
CA ILE A 33 12.81 18.42 -6.28
C ILE A 33 11.28 18.38 -6.17
N SER A 34 10.64 19.55 -6.18
CA SER A 34 9.18 19.68 -6.09
C SER A 34 8.47 19.07 -7.32
N ALA A 35 9.09 19.12 -8.49
CA ALA A 35 8.56 18.46 -9.69
C ALA A 35 8.68 16.94 -9.60
N PHE A 36 9.83 16.41 -9.17
CA PHE A 36 10.03 14.97 -9.01
C PHE A 36 9.15 14.38 -7.91
N GLN A 37 8.94 15.08 -6.79
CA GLN A 37 8.02 14.65 -5.74
C GLN A 37 6.59 14.47 -6.29
N ARG A 38 6.09 15.44 -7.07
CA ARG A 38 4.79 15.32 -7.73
C ARG A 38 4.70 14.12 -8.68
N GLN A 39 5.77 13.81 -9.41
CA GLN A 39 5.82 12.64 -10.28
C GLN A 39 5.79 11.33 -9.47
N ILE A 40 6.54 11.26 -8.37
CA ILE A 40 6.55 10.11 -7.47
C ILE A 40 5.15 9.89 -6.88
N ASP A 41 4.50 10.94 -6.41
CA ASP A 41 3.16 10.84 -5.82
C ASP A 41 2.13 10.38 -6.85
N ALA A 42 2.18 10.90 -8.08
CA ALA A 42 1.32 10.43 -9.16
C ALA A 42 1.55 8.95 -9.50
N LEU A 43 2.81 8.49 -9.53
CA LEU A 43 3.13 7.09 -9.77
C LEU A 43 2.63 6.20 -8.63
N ARG A 44 2.74 6.62 -7.37
CA ARG A 44 2.22 5.89 -6.21
C ARG A 44 0.71 5.69 -6.29
N THR A 45 -0.05 6.76 -6.58
CA THR A 45 -1.50 6.66 -6.78
C THR A 45 -1.87 5.70 -7.91
N ASN A 46 -1.08 5.68 -9.00
CA ASN A 46 -1.30 4.73 -10.08
C ASN A 46 -0.99 3.29 -9.66
N CYS A 47 0.07 3.04 -8.89
CA CYS A 47 0.36 1.72 -8.33
C CYS A 47 -0.79 1.24 -7.45
N GLU A 48 -1.26 2.06 -6.51
CA GLU A 48 -2.39 1.71 -5.63
C GLU A 48 -3.65 1.35 -6.43
N LYS A 49 -3.92 2.09 -7.50
CA LYS A 49 -5.04 1.79 -8.39
C LYS A 49 -4.87 0.44 -9.09
N VAL A 50 -3.70 0.19 -9.67
CA VAL A 50 -3.42 -1.06 -10.40
C VAL A 50 -3.44 -2.27 -9.46
N GLU A 51 -2.90 -2.13 -8.25
CA GLU A 51 -2.98 -3.15 -7.20
C GLU A 51 -4.43 -3.46 -6.82
N GLY A 52 -5.27 -2.42 -6.68
CA GLY A 52 -6.71 -2.58 -6.46
C GLY A 52 -7.41 -3.31 -7.60
N ASP A 53 -7.11 -2.96 -8.85
CA ASP A 53 -7.68 -3.60 -10.05
C ASP A 53 -7.27 -5.09 -10.13
N ILE A 54 -6.00 -5.42 -9.82
CA ILE A 54 -5.51 -6.80 -9.74
C ILE A 54 -6.24 -7.58 -8.66
N ALA A 55 -6.31 -7.04 -7.43
CA ALA A 55 -6.98 -7.71 -6.31
C ALA A 55 -8.46 -7.98 -6.62
N ALA A 56 -9.16 -7.04 -7.27
CA ALA A 56 -10.53 -7.23 -7.70
C ALA A 56 -10.67 -8.37 -8.73
N ALA A 57 -9.77 -8.42 -9.72
CA ALA A 57 -9.77 -9.49 -10.72
C ALA A 57 -9.45 -10.87 -10.10
N GLU A 58 -8.45 -10.93 -9.23
CA GLU A 58 -8.09 -12.15 -8.49
C GLU A 58 -9.26 -12.67 -7.65
N GLN A 59 -10.00 -11.77 -6.99
CA GLN A 59 -11.20 -12.14 -6.24
C GLN A 59 -12.29 -12.74 -7.13
N VAL A 60 -12.44 -12.31 -8.38
CA VAL A 60 -13.44 -12.86 -9.31
C VAL A 60 -13.09 -14.29 -9.70
N ILE A 61 -11.80 -14.57 -9.96
CA ILE A 61 -11.34 -15.90 -10.39
C ILE A 61 -10.98 -16.83 -9.23
N ALA A 62 -11.03 -16.32 -7.99
CA ALA A 62 -10.67 -17.06 -6.79
C ALA A 62 -11.43 -18.40 -6.74
N PRO A 63 -10.73 -19.55 -6.68
CA PRO A 63 -11.34 -20.88 -6.72
C PRO A 63 -12.47 -21.06 -5.69
N VAL A 64 -12.30 -20.44 -4.53
CA VAL A 64 -13.24 -20.44 -3.40
C VAL A 64 -14.64 -19.92 -3.73
N ARG A 65 -14.79 -19.07 -4.76
CA ARG A 65 -16.09 -18.58 -5.26
C ARG A 65 -16.70 -19.44 -6.37
N ARG A 66 -15.95 -20.42 -6.88
CA ARG A 66 -16.36 -21.32 -7.96
C ARG A 66 -16.68 -22.73 -7.46
N LEU A 67 -16.48 -22.98 -6.16
CA LEU A 67 -16.86 -24.23 -5.53
C LEU A 67 -18.39 -24.28 -5.41
N PRO A 68 -19.03 -25.39 -5.82
CA PRO A 68 -20.43 -25.64 -5.50
C PRO A 68 -20.67 -25.67 -4.00
N ASP A 69 -21.87 -25.28 -3.58
CA ASP A 69 -22.28 -25.25 -2.17
C ASP A 69 -22.10 -26.62 -1.51
N GLU A 70 -22.31 -27.71 -2.24
CA GLU A 70 -22.13 -29.08 -1.75
C GLU A 70 -20.68 -29.38 -1.39
N ILE A 71 -19.72 -28.88 -2.17
CA ILE A 71 -18.30 -29.08 -1.90
C ILE A 71 -17.87 -28.25 -0.70
N ILE A 72 -18.37 -27.02 -0.58
CA ILE A 72 -18.11 -26.17 0.59
C ILE A 72 -18.69 -26.83 1.85
N GLY A 73 -19.93 -27.33 1.79
CA GLY A 73 -20.57 -28.02 2.91
C GLY A 73 -19.82 -29.29 3.35
N GLU A 74 -19.29 -30.06 2.40
CA GLU A 74 -18.47 -31.23 2.73
C GLU A 74 -17.14 -30.81 3.39
N VAL A 75 -16.46 -29.77 2.89
CA VAL A 75 -15.26 -29.22 3.55
C VAL A 75 -15.56 -28.77 4.97
N VAL A 76 -16.64 -28.02 5.17
CA VAL A 76 -17.08 -27.56 6.50
C VAL A 76 -17.32 -28.75 7.43
N THR A 77 -18.02 -29.78 6.95
CA THR A 77 -18.30 -31.00 7.72
C THR A 77 -17.01 -31.74 8.08
N LEU A 78 -16.10 -31.91 7.13
CA LEU A 78 -14.82 -32.58 7.37
C LEU A 78 -13.96 -31.83 8.39
N CYS A 79 -13.88 -30.50 8.29
CA CYS A 79 -13.12 -29.69 9.25
C CYS A 79 -13.76 -29.64 10.65
N ALA A 80 -15.09 -29.75 10.75
CA ALA A 80 -15.79 -29.76 12.03
C ALA A 80 -15.65 -31.09 12.78
N LEU A 81 -15.53 -32.19 12.04
CA LEU A 81 -15.41 -33.55 12.57
C LEU A 81 -13.95 -34.02 12.73
N ASP A 82 -12.98 -33.17 12.41
CA ASP A 82 -11.56 -33.45 12.64
C ASP A 82 -11.27 -33.34 14.14
N ASP A 83 -10.76 -34.43 14.73
CA ASP A 83 -10.49 -34.53 16.17
C ASP A 83 -9.44 -33.51 16.65
N GLU A 84 -8.59 -33.01 15.75
CA GLU A 84 -7.57 -32.01 16.05
C GLU A 84 -8.03 -30.56 15.77
N ALA A 85 -9.28 -30.36 15.32
CA ALA A 85 -9.78 -29.03 14.99
C ALA A 85 -10.04 -28.17 16.22
N ASP A 86 -9.67 -26.89 16.12
CA ASP A 86 -10.04 -25.89 17.12
C ASP A 86 -11.57 -25.68 17.16
N ALA A 87 -12.11 -25.41 18.35
CA ALA A 87 -13.53 -25.10 18.55
C ALA A 87 -13.99 -23.86 17.75
N GLN A 88 -13.06 -23.04 17.25
CA GLN A 88 -13.36 -21.90 16.38
C GLN A 88 -13.35 -22.23 14.88
N VAL A 89 -13.11 -23.48 14.47
CA VAL A 89 -12.95 -23.86 13.05
C VAL A 89 -14.13 -23.38 12.18
N LEU A 90 -15.36 -23.57 12.64
CA LEU A 90 -16.57 -23.09 11.92
C LEU A 90 -16.64 -21.58 11.83
N ARG A 91 -16.17 -20.85 12.85
CA ARG A 91 -16.10 -19.38 12.81
C ARG A 91 -15.03 -18.91 11.84
N THR A 92 -13.89 -19.58 11.81
CA THR A 92 -12.80 -19.33 10.87
C THR A 92 -13.29 -19.54 9.43
N LEU A 93 -13.94 -20.67 9.14
CA LEU A 93 -14.51 -20.95 7.82
C LEU A 93 -15.60 -19.93 7.44
N SER A 94 -16.48 -19.57 8.36
CA SER A 94 -17.52 -18.55 8.17
C SER A 94 -16.98 -17.11 7.99
N SER A 95 -15.69 -16.89 8.23
CA SER A 95 -15.05 -15.58 8.06
C SER A 95 -14.50 -15.36 6.65
N ILE A 96 -14.32 -16.43 5.85
CA ILE A 96 -13.69 -16.38 4.52
C ILE A 96 -14.47 -15.46 3.57
N CYS A 97 -15.76 -15.71 3.38
CA CYS A 97 -16.64 -14.85 2.60
C CYS A 97 -18.12 -15.12 2.93
N LYS A 98 -19.03 -14.35 2.31
CA LYS A 98 -20.48 -14.53 2.51
C LYS A 98 -20.95 -15.94 2.15
N LEU A 99 -20.51 -16.49 1.01
CA LEU A 99 -20.90 -17.84 0.57
C LEU A 99 -20.51 -18.91 1.60
N TRP A 100 -19.28 -18.86 2.11
CA TRP A 100 -18.81 -19.82 3.12
C TRP A 100 -19.56 -19.68 4.44
N ARG A 101 -19.93 -18.46 4.83
CA ARG A 101 -20.79 -18.24 5.99
C ARG A 101 -22.16 -18.87 5.79
N ASP A 102 -22.80 -18.58 4.66
CA ASP A 102 -24.15 -19.05 4.37
C ASP A 102 -24.17 -20.59 4.34
N VAL A 103 -23.22 -21.21 3.63
CA VAL A 103 -23.10 -22.68 3.55
C VAL A 103 -22.73 -23.31 4.90
N THR A 104 -21.81 -22.71 5.68
CA THR A 104 -21.47 -23.22 7.02
C THR A 104 -22.67 -23.25 7.95
N LEU A 105 -23.48 -22.18 7.93
CA LEU A 105 -24.69 -22.09 8.76
C LEU A 105 -25.81 -23.01 8.25
N SER A 106 -25.84 -23.31 6.95
CA SER A 106 -26.83 -24.19 6.34
C SER A 106 -26.41 -25.67 6.25
N THR A 107 -25.28 -26.07 6.86
CA THR A 107 -24.77 -27.46 6.85
C THR A 107 -24.97 -28.11 8.22
N PRO A 108 -26.07 -28.83 8.47
CA PRO A 108 -26.37 -29.38 9.80
C PRO A 108 -25.37 -30.44 10.28
N ARG A 109 -24.70 -31.13 9.35
CA ARG A 109 -23.72 -32.20 9.69
C ARG A 109 -22.46 -31.68 10.38
N ALA A 110 -22.25 -30.36 10.38
CA ALA A 110 -21.08 -29.71 10.97
C ALA A 110 -21.30 -29.22 12.40
N TRP A 111 -22.50 -29.36 12.97
CA TRP A 111 -22.91 -28.93 14.31
C TRP A 111 -23.40 -30.11 15.14
#